data_AF-A0A961SQV1-F1
#
_entry.id   AF-A0A961SQV1-F1
#
_cell.length_a   1.000
_cell.length_b   1.000
_cell.length_c   1.000
_cell.angle_alpha   90.00
_cell.angle_beta   90.00
_cell.angle_gamma   90.00
#
_symmetry.space_group_name_H-M   'P 1'
#
loop_
_entity.id
_entity.type
_entity.pdbx_description
1 polymer ?
#
loop_
_entity_poly.entity_id
_entity_poly.type
_entity_poly.pdbx_seq_one_letter_code
_entity_poly.pdbx_strand_id
1 'polypeptide(L)'
;WQTADKMKRQRGQLSEERGDNDNFRVRRYIAKYTINPAIAHGLSHEIGSVEVGKRADLVLWSPAFFGVKPDMVLLGGSIAAAPMGDPNASIPTPQPVHYRPMFGAYGKARTSSSITFVSQAALDTGLRQEIGSEKEMVAVRNTRGGISKKSMILNDLTPHVEVDPETYEVRADGMLLTCEPATVLPMAQRYFLF
;
A
#
# COMPACT_ATOMS: atom_id res chain seq x y z
N TRP A 1 9.84 0.53 -0.36
CA TRP A 1 10.71 1.31 -1.25
C TRP A 1 12.20 1.09 -1.00
N GLN A 2 12.68 1.07 0.25
CA GLN A 2 14.06 0.70 0.59
C GLN A 2 14.53 -0.61 -0.05
N THR A 3 13.71 -1.67 -0.07
CA THR A 3 14.05 -2.93 -0.79
C THR A 3 14.27 -2.71 -2.29
N ALA A 4 13.45 -1.87 -2.94
CA ALA A 4 13.60 -1.58 -4.36
C ALA A 4 14.92 -0.83 -4.63
N ASP A 5 15.27 0.14 -3.79
CA ASP A 5 16.55 0.85 -3.83
C ASP A 5 17.74 -0.09 -3.60
N LYS A 6 17.72 -0.91 -2.55
CA LYS A 6 18.78 -1.91 -2.28
C LYS A 6 19.00 -2.81 -3.49
N MET A 7 17.91 -3.35 -4.05
CA MET A 7 17.98 -4.25 -5.21
C MET A 7 18.47 -3.53 -6.47
N LYS A 8 18.15 -2.25 -6.67
CA LYS A 8 18.75 -1.45 -7.75
C LYS A 8 20.26 -1.32 -7.58
N ARG A 9 20.71 -0.94 -6.37
CA ARG A 9 22.14 -0.74 -6.08
C ARG A 9 22.96 -2.02 -6.25
N GLN A 10 22.41 -3.15 -5.81
CA GLN A 10 23.14 -4.43 -5.85
C GLN A 10 23.00 -5.19 -7.17
N ARG A 11 21.86 -5.06 -7.87
CA ARG A 11 21.56 -5.86 -9.07
C ARG A 11 21.40 -5.03 -10.35
N GLY A 12 21.57 -3.72 -10.29
CA GLY A 12 21.46 -2.82 -11.45
C GLY A 12 20.02 -2.61 -11.92
N GLN A 13 19.85 -2.24 -13.19
CA GLN A 13 18.57 -2.02 -13.84
C GLN A 13 17.86 -3.35 -14.11
N LEU A 14 16.52 -3.39 -14.04
CA LEU A 14 15.76 -4.57 -14.47
C LEU A 14 15.74 -4.65 -16.00
N SER A 15 15.71 -5.86 -16.55
CA SER A 15 15.73 -6.08 -18.01
C SER A 15 14.47 -5.57 -18.71
N GLU A 16 13.36 -5.43 -17.99
CA GLU A 16 12.09 -4.92 -18.52
C GLU A 16 12.01 -3.38 -18.59
N GLU A 17 13.00 -2.67 -18.05
CA GLU A 17 13.04 -1.21 -18.09
C GLU A 17 13.29 -0.70 -19.52
N ARG A 18 12.71 0.47 -19.84
CA ARG A 18 12.90 1.15 -21.14
C ARG A 18 13.21 2.62 -20.93
N GLY A 19 14.37 3.06 -21.42
CA GLY A 19 14.87 4.42 -21.24
C GLY A 19 15.55 4.64 -19.88
N ASP A 20 15.83 5.90 -19.55
CA ASP A 20 16.53 6.31 -18.33
C ASP A 20 15.53 6.51 -17.16
N ASN A 21 15.04 5.40 -16.61
CA ASN A 21 14.10 5.38 -15.47
C ASN A 21 14.06 4.00 -14.80
N ASP A 22 13.28 3.90 -13.70
CA ASP A 22 12.98 2.67 -12.97
C ASP A 22 11.47 2.34 -12.98
N ASN A 23 10.73 2.72 -14.03
CA ASN A 23 9.26 2.67 -13.99
C ASN A 23 8.72 1.24 -13.84
N PHE A 24 9.36 0.23 -14.43
CA PHE A 24 8.93 -1.16 -14.26
C PHE A 24 9.14 -1.62 -12.82
N ARG A 25 10.30 -1.36 -12.22
CA ARG A 25 10.58 -1.61 -10.80
C ARG A 25 9.58 -0.87 -9.92
N VAL A 26 9.34 0.42 -10.16
CA VAL A 26 8.41 1.23 -9.38
C VAL A 26 7.00 0.62 -9.42
N ARG A 27 6.48 0.31 -10.62
CA ARG A 27 5.16 -0.34 -10.77
C ARG A 27 5.11 -1.72 -10.11
N ARG A 28 6.17 -2.52 -10.25
CA ARG A 28 6.28 -3.84 -9.63
C ARG A 28 6.23 -3.76 -8.10
N TYR A 29 6.86 -2.76 -7.50
CA TYR A 29 6.93 -2.60 -6.05
C TYR A 29 5.70 -1.91 -5.44
N ILE A 30 5.12 -0.91 -6.10
CA ILE A 30 3.88 -0.28 -5.62
C ILE A 30 2.73 -1.28 -5.59
N ALA A 31 2.64 -2.17 -6.60
CA ALA A 31 1.63 -3.21 -6.65
C ALA A 31 1.65 -4.16 -5.44
N LYS A 32 2.79 -4.32 -4.77
CA LYS A 32 2.95 -5.23 -3.61
C LYS A 32 2.16 -4.78 -2.38
N TYR A 33 1.90 -3.49 -2.22
CA TYR A 33 1.18 -2.95 -1.07
C TYR A 33 -0.11 -2.20 -1.44
N THR A 34 -0.46 -2.16 -2.72
CA THR A 34 -1.71 -1.56 -3.21
C THR A 34 -2.64 -2.63 -3.81
N ILE A 35 -2.47 -2.97 -5.09
CA ILE A 35 -3.44 -3.78 -5.83
C ILE A 35 -3.37 -5.27 -5.51
N ASN A 36 -2.18 -5.84 -5.27
CA ASN A 36 -2.05 -7.28 -5.05
C ASN A 36 -2.66 -7.73 -3.71
N PRO A 37 -2.47 -7.02 -2.59
CA PRO A 37 -3.23 -7.29 -1.37
C PRO A 37 -4.74 -7.18 -1.59
N ALA A 38 -5.19 -6.15 -2.32
CA ALA A 38 -6.62 -5.98 -2.62
C ALA A 38 -7.18 -7.14 -3.46
N ILE A 39 -6.44 -7.65 -4.45
CA ILE A 39 -6.84 -8.84 -5.22
C ILE A 39 -6.91 -10.07 -4.31
N ALA A 40 -5.85 -10.32 -3.53
CA ALA A 40 -5.76 -11.49 -2.65
C ALA A 40 -6.92 -11.57 -1.64
N HIS A 41 -7.36 -10.41 -1.13
CA HIS A 41 -8.47 -10.31 -0.17
C HIS A 41 -9.84 -10.09 -0.82
N GLY A 42 -9.94 -10.05 -2.15
CA GLY A 42 -11.23 -9.86 -2.83
C GLY A 42 -11.81 -8.43 -2.74
N LEU A 43 -10.94 -7.45 -2.52
CA LEU A 43 -11.24 -6.02 -2.31
C LEU A 43 -10.93 -5.17 -3.54
N SER A 44 -10.29 -5.73 -4.57
CA SER A 44 -9.74 -4.99 -5.73
C SER A 44 -10.78 -4.28 -6.58
N HIS A 45 -12.07 -4.53 -6.34
CA HIS A 45 -13.17 -3.83 -6.97
C HIS A 45 -13.48 -2.49 -6.30
N GLU A 46 -13.12 -2.32 -5.03
CA GLU A 46 -13.31 -1.08 -4.27
C GLU A 46 -12.02 -0.27 -4.17
N ILE A 47 -10.88 -0.93 -3.94
CA ILE A 47 -9.62 -0.26 -3.55
C ILE A 47 -8.38 -0.87 -4.23
N GLY A 48 -7.21 -0.31 -3.92
CA GLY A 48 -5.90 -0.87 -4.28
C GLY A 48 -5.24 -0.24 -5.49
N SER A 49 -5.88 0.71 -6.17
CA SER A 49 -5.30 1.43 -7.32
C SER A 49 -6.08 2.70 -7.62
N VAL A 50 -5.45 3.62 -8.36
CA VAL A 50 -6.10 4.83 -8.88
C VAL A 50 -6.74 4.50 -10.22
N GLU A 51 -7.98 4.01 -10.17
CA GLU A 51 -8.78 3.62 -11.33
C GLU A 51 -10.21 4.15 -11.18
N VAL A 52 -10.83 4.55 -12.29
CA VAL A 52 -12.22 5.02 -12.29
C VAL A 52 -13.15 3.92 -11.77
N GLY A 53 -14.11 4.31 -10.92
CA GLY A 53 -15.06 3.39 -10.29
C GLY A 53 -14.60 2.81 -8.95
N LYS A 54 -13.32 3.00 -8.57
CA LYS A 54 -12.83 2.66 -7.22
C LYS A 54 -13.01 3.83 -6.25
N ARG A 55 -12.95 3.52 -4.96
CA ARG A 55 -13.01 4.52 -3.89
C ARG A 55 -11.84 5.49 -4.01
N ALA A 56 -12.10 6.76 -3.68
CA ALA A 56 -11.09 7.82 -3.63
C ALA A 56 -10.25 7.75 -2.35
N ASP A 57 -9.63 6.59 -2.11
CA ASP A 57 -8.67 6.35 -1.03
C ASP A 57 -7.27 6.67 -1.57
N LEU A 58 -6.82 7.91 -1.35
CA LEU A 58 -5.66 8.50 -2.00
C LEU A 58 -4.64 8.98 -0.97
N VAL A 59 -3.37 8.95 -1.34
CA VAL A 59 -2.28 9.51 -0.53
C VAL A 59 -1.45 10.43 -1.40
N LEU A 60 -1.35 11.71 -1.00
CA LEU A 60 -0.50 12.69 -1.67
C LEU A 60 0.87 12.74 -1.02
N TRP A 61 1.88 12.96 -1.85
CA TRP A 61 3.28 12.98 -1.45
C TRP A 61 4.00 14.14 -2.12
N SER A 62 4.75 14.90 -1.34
CA SER A 62 5.86 15.67 -1.85
C SER A 62 6.97 14.70 -2.27
N PRO A 63 7.57 14.83 -3.47
CA PRO A 63 8.58 13.88 -3.96
C PRO A 63 9.73 13.63 -2.99
N ALA A 64 10.16 14.67 -2.26
CA ALA A 64 11.23 14.57 -1.26
C ALA A 64 10.89 13.65 -0.06
N PHE A 65 9.61 13.42 0.23
CA PHE A 65 9.11 12.60 1.34
C PHE A 65 8.42 11.31 0.89
N PHE A 66 8.46 10.99 -0.40
CA PHE A 66 7.77 9.83 -0.96
C PHE A 66 8.11 8.53 -0.24
N GLY A 67 7.08 7.83 0.24
CA GLY A 67 7.20 6.59 0.98
C GLY A 67 7.66 6.73 2.44
N VAL A 68 7.83 7.97 2.94
CA VAL A 68 8.25 8.26 4.32
C VAL A 68 7.14 8.94 5.12
N LYS A 69 6.76 10.17 4.74
CA LYS A 69 5.74 11.00 5.41
C LYS A 69 4.86 11.68 4.35
N PRO A 70 3.61 11.23 4.13
CA PRO A 70 2.73 11.82 3.11
C PRO A 70 2.20 13.22 3.47
N ASP A 71 1.88 14.03 2.46
CA ASP A 71 1.30 15.36 2.67
C ASP A 71 -0.18 15.29 3.04
N MET A 72 -0.88 14.23 2.63
CA MET A 72 -2.31 14.08 2.88
C MET A 72 -2.75 12.64 2.70
N VAL A 73 -3.66 12.18 3.56
CA VAL A 73 -4.33 10.88 3.45
C VAL A 73 -5.83 11.12 3.31
N LEU A 74 -6.41 10.65 2.21
CA LEU A 74 -7.82 10.75 1.90
C LEU A 74 -8.47 9.38 1.97
N LEU A 75 -9.64 9.32 2.60
CA LEU A 75 -10.53 8.16 2.63
C LEU A 75 -11.85 8.58 2.00
N GLY A 76 -12.31 7.87 0.98
CA GLY A 76 -13.55 8.19 0.26
C GLY A 76 -13.63 9.65 -0.19
N GLY A 77 -12.51 10.27 -0.58
CA GLY A 77 -12.44 11.68 -0.98
C GLY A 77 -12.38 12.70 0.16
N SER A 78 -12.52 12.28 1.42
CA SER A 78 -12.38 13.14 2.60
C SER A 78 -10.97 13.06 3.19
N ILE A 79 -10.39 14.20 3.54
CA ILE A 79 -9.07 14.22 4.21
C ILE A 79 -9.22 13.63 5.61
N ALA A 80 -8.56 12.50 5.86
CA ALA A 80 -8.57 11.80 7.14
C ALA A 80 -7.40 12.25 8.03
N ALA A 81 -6.23 12.51 7.46
CA ALA A 81 -5.06 12.98 8.17
C ALA A 81 -4.15 13.82 7.26
N ALA A 82 -3.50 14.83 7.85
CA ALA A 82 -2.51 15.67 7.17
C ALA A 82 -1.51 16.23 8.21
N PRO A 83 -0.28 16.57 7.81
CA PRO A 83 0.63 17.34 8.64
C PRO A 83 0.11 18.78 8.74
N MET A 84 -0.15 19.24 9.96
CA MET A 84 -0.65 20.58 10.22
C MET A 84 0.08 21.20 11.40
N GLY A 85 0.38 22.49 11.23
CA GLY A 85 1.10 23.33 12.18
C GLY A 85 0.32 23.67 13.45
N ASP A 86 0.65 24.83 14.03
CA ASP A 86 -0.10 25.41 15.14
C ASP A 86 -1.50 25.84 14.69
N PRO A 87 -2.60 25.26 15.26
CA PRO A 87 -3.97 25.64 14.92
C PRO A 87 -4.33 27.09 15.28
N ASN A 88 -3.57 27.74 16.16
CA ASN A 88 -3.79 29.13 16.54
C ASN A 88 -2.98 30.13 15.69
N ALA A 89 -2.15 29.64 14.76
CA ALA A 89 -1.38 30.50 13.89
C ALA A 89 -2.23 31.09 12.75
N SER A 90 -1.70 32.10 12.07
CA SER A 90 -2.42 32.82 11.00
C SER A 90 -2.63 31.99 9.72
N ILE A 91 -1.85 30.94 9.52
CA ILE A 91 -1.87 30.01 8.37
C ILE A 91 -1.51 28.60 8.88
N PRO A 92 -1.73 27.50 8.13
CA PRO A 92 -1.59 26.13 8.66
C PRO A 92 -0.16 25.56 8.69
N THR A 93 0.83 26.30 8.19
CA THR A 93 2.25 25.87 8.07
C THR A 93 3.21 26.24 9.22
N PRO A 94 2.92 27.20 10.14
CA PRO A 94 3.78 27.51 11.27
C PRO A 94 3.94 26.33 12.23
N GLN A 95 5.13 26.19 12.78
CA GLN A 95 5.51 25.06 13.63
C GLN A 95 4.73 25.04 14.96
N PRO A 96 4.51 23.87 15.59
CA PRO A 96 5.02 22.55 15.20
C PRO A 96 4.12 21.79 14.22
N VAL A 97 4.68 21.41 13.07
CA VAL A 97 3.99 20.62 12.05
C VAL A 97 4.11 19.12 12.36
N HIS A 98 2.97 18.48 12.58
CA HIS A 98 2.86 17.04 12.80
C HIS A 98 1.52 16.51 12.29
N TYR A 99 1.39 15.20 12.13
CA TYR A 99 0.13 14.61 11.70
C TYR A 99 -0.97 14.85 12.71
N ARG A 100 -2.09 15.34 12.20
CA ARG A 100 -3.31 15.52 12.97
C ARG A 100 -4.47 14.85 12.23
N PRO A 101 -5.46 14.30 12.94
CA PRO A 101 -6.71 13.92 12.33
C PRO A 101 -7.39 15.15 11.71
N MET A 102 -7.94 14.98 10.52
CA MET A 102 -8.66 16.02 9.78
C MET A 102 -10.16 15.74 9.82
N PHE A 103 -10.98 16.58 9.19
CA PHE A 103 -12.45 16.47 9.25
C PHE A 103 -13.00 15.08 8.88
N GLY A 104 -12.35 14.35 7.96
CA GLY A 104 -12.72 12.97 7.60
C GLY A 104 -12.62 11.96 8.76
N ALA A 105 -11.88 12.28 9.82
CA ALA A 105 -11.73 11.42 11.00
C ALA A 105 -12.80 11.66 12.08
N TYR A 106 -13.66 12.67 11.93
CA TYR A 106 -14.59 13.10 12.96
C TYR A 106 -16.07 12.85 12.59
N GLY A 107 -16.91 12.73 13.63
CA GLY A 107 -18.36 12.63 13.50
C GLY A 107 -18.84 11.59 12.47
N LYS A 108 -19.84 11.97 11.68
CA LYS A 108 -20.40 11.14 10.60
C LYS A 108 -19.48 11.04 9.38
N ALA A 109 -18.51 11.94 9.21
CA ALA A 109 -17.54 11.85 8.12
C ALA A 109 -16.73 10.55 8.23
N ARG A 110 -16.41 10.11 9.46
CA ARG A 110 -15.73 8.82 9.70
C ARG A 110 -16.53 7.62 9.16
N THR A 111 -17.86 7.66 9.25
CA THR A 111 -18.72 6.55 8.83
C THR A 111 -19.14 6.64 7.37
N SER A 112 -19.24 7.84 6.79
CA SER A 112 -19.56 8.03 5.36
C SER A 112 -18.34 7.92 4.44
N SER A 113 -17.14 8.26 4.91
CA SER A 113 -15.90 8.21 4.12
C SER A 113 -15.23 6.84 4.08
N SER A 114 -15.64 5.90 4.93
CA SER A 114 -15.04 4.57 5.05
C SER A 114 -16.09 3.46 5.03
N ILE A 115 -15.64 2.25 4.71
CA ILE A 115 -16.48 1.05 4.65
C ILE A 115 -15.89 -0.05 5.54
N THR A 116 -16.70 -1.06 5.81
CA THR A 116 -16.27 -2.30 6.47
C THR A 116 -16.43 -3.46 5.50
N PHE A 117 -15.31 -4.14 5.20
CA PHE A 117 -15.37 -5.34 4.37
C PHE A 117 -15.82 -6.54 5.20
N VAL A 118 -16.79 -7.30 4.69
CA VAL A 118 -17.39 -8.47 5.35
C VAL A 118 -17.52 -9.64 4.37
N SER A 119 -17.94 -10.82 4.84
CA SER A 119 -18.33 -11.91 3.94
C SER A 119 -19.67 -11.61 3.27
N GLN A 120 -19.93 -12.22 2.11
CA GLN A 120 -21.25 -12.13 1.47
C GLN A 120 -22.37 -12.61 2.41
N ALA A 121 -22.15 -13.73 3.12
CA ALA A 121 -23.12 -14.26 4.08
C ALA A 121 -23.50 -13.25 5.17
N ALA A 122 -22.54 -12.46 5.67
CA ALA A 122 -22.82 -11.42 6.67
C ALA A 122 -23.67 -10.26 6.12
N LEU A 123 -23.50 -9.91 4.84
CA LEU A 123 -24.42 -8.96 4.20
C LEU A 123 -25.82 -9.55 4.08
N ASP A 124 -25.91 -10.81 3.65
CA ASP A 124 -27.18 -11.50 3.39
C ASP A 124 -28.00 -11.69 4.67
N THR A 125 -27.36 -11.85 5.83
CA THR A 125 -28.06 -11.93 7.14
C THR A 125 -28.51 -10.57 7.68
N GLY A 126 -28.17 -9.46 7.03
CA GLY A 126 -28.47 -8.12 7.55
C GLY A 126 -27.63 -7.75 8.78
N LEU A 127 -26.39 -8.26 8.87
CA LEU A 127 -25.50 -8.04 10.03
C LEU A 127 -25.36 -6.55 10.38
N ARG A 128 -25.33 -5.67 9.37
CA ARG A 128 -25.20 -4.23 9.58
C ARG A 128 -26.33 -3.68 10.48
N GLN A 129 -27.56 -4.11 10.23
CA GLN A 129 -28.74 -3.70 11.00
C GLN A 129 -28.72 -4.35 12.39
N GLU A 130 -28.37 -5.64 12.45
CA GLU A 130 -28.30 -6.41 13.70
C GLU A 130 -27.37 -5.75 14.74
N ILE A 131 -26.18 -5.31 14.31
CA ILE A 131 -25.19 -4.69 15.21
C ILE A 131 -25.28 -3.16 15.26
N GLY A 132 -26.24 -2.55 14.55
CA GLY A 132 -26.40 -1.10 14.48
C GLY A 132 -25.21 -0.36 13.86
N SER A 133 -24.50 -0.96 12.90
CA SER A 133 -23.34 -0.34 12.26
C SER A 133 -23.76 0.76 11.27
N GLU A 134 -23.27 1.97 11.50
CA GLU A 134 -23.50 3.08 10.59
C GLU A 134 -22.67 2.98 9.30
N LYS A 135 -21.47 2.39 9.37
CA LYS A 135 -20.61 2.21 8.19
C LYS A 135 -21.29 1.30 7.19
N GLU A 136 -21.19 1.66 5.92
CA GLU A 136 -21.54 0.75 4.84
C GLU A 136 -20.65 -0.50 4.92
N MET A 137 -21.28 -1.66 4.73
CA MET A 137 -20.60 -2.94 4.66
C MET A 137 -20.54 -3.39 3.21
N VAL A 138 -19.37 -3.85 2.76
CA VAL A 138 -19.15 -4.32 1.39
C VAL A 138 -18.61 -5.75 1.44
N ALA A 139 -19.15 -6.65 0.62
CA ALA A 139 -18.72 -8.03 0.61
C ALA A 139 -17.38 -8.19 -0.11
N VAL A 140 -16.48 -8.96 0.49
CA VAL A 140 -15.32 -9.51 -0.22
C VAL A 140 -15.80 -10.46 -1.31
N ARG A 141 -15.17 -10.42 -2.48
CA ARG A 141 -15.56 -11.26 -3.62
C ARG A 141 -14.36 -11.83 -4.38
N ASN A 142 -14.57 -12.94 -5.07
CA ASN A 142 -13.58 -13.54 -5.96
C ASN A 142 -12.23 -13.92 -5.29
N THR A 143 -12.27 -14.43 -4.06
CA THR A 143 -11.06 -14.98 -3.40
C THR A 143 -10.78 -16.44 -3.78
N ARG A 144 -11.72 -17.10 -4.47
CA ARG A 144 -11.64 -18.50 -4.89
C ARG A 144 -12.03 -18.73 -6.36
N GLY A 145 -12.44 -17.70 -7.09
CA GLY A 145 -12.96 -17.80 -8.47
C GLY A 145 -11.87 -17.99 -9.53
N GLY A 146 -10.81 -18.75 -9.21
CA GLY A 146 -9.68 -19.00 -10.11
C GLY A 146 -8.49 -18.04 -9.92
N ILE A 147 -8.45 -17.25 -8.84
CA ILE A 147 -7.27 -16.44 -8.53
C ILE A 147 -6.06 -17.35 -8.24
N SER A 148 -4.90 -16.94 -8.73
CA SER A 148 -3.64 -17.65 -8.51
C SER A 148 -2.47 -16.68 -8.49
N LYS A 149 -1.23 -17.18 -8.43
CA LYS A 149 -0.04 -16.35 -8.57
C LYS A 149 -0.07 -15.52 -9.88
N LYS A 150 -0.69 -16.04 -10.94
CA LYS A 150 -0.88 -15.34 -12.22
C LYS A 150 -1.75 -14.09 -12.14
N SER A 151 -2.58 -13.97 -11.10
CA SER A 151 -3.40 -12.80 -10.86
C SER A 151 -2.63 -11.64 -10.20
N MET A 152 -1.40 -11.87 -9.73
CA MET A 152 -0.60 -10.85 -9.04
C MET A 152 0.08 -9.92 -10.05
N ILE A 153 -0.41 -8.69 -10.12
CA ILE A 153 0.05 -7.66 -11.04
C ILE A 153 1.56 -7.44 -10.90
N LEU A 154 2.29 -7.67 -11.99
CA LEU A 154 3.75 -7.56 -12.13
C LEU A 154 4.56 -8.44 -11.16
N ASN A 155 3.92 -9.43 -10.52
CA ASN A 155 4.49 -10.25 -9.46
C ASN A 155 4.01 -11.70 -9.57
N ASP A 156 3.99 -12.25 -10.78
CA ASP A 156 3.32 -13.51 -11.13
C ASP A 156 4.26 -14.70 -11.39
N LEU A 157 5.55 -14.51 -11.10
CA LEU A 157 6.56 -15.56 -11.26
C LEU A 157 6.33 -16.73 -10.31
N THR A 158 6.52 -17.94 -10.83
CA THR A 158 6.44 -19.23 -10.13
C THR A 158 7.70 -20.05 -10.46
N PRO A 159 8.89 -19.60 -10.02
CA PRO A 159 10.12 -20.34 -10.27
C PRO A 159 10.14 -21.66 -9.48
N HIS A 160 10.98 -22.61 -9.89
CA HIS A 160 11.29 -23.76 -9.05
C HIS A 160 12.22 -23.29 -7.93
N VAL A 161 11.74 -23.36 -6.69
CA VAL A 161 12.48 -22.89 -5.50
C VAL A 161 12.97 -24.10 -4.73
N GLU A 162 14.28 -24.13 -4.50
CA GLU A 162 14.94 -25.15 -3.68
C GLU A 162 15.58 -24.46 -2.47
N VAL A 163 15.46 -25.10 -1.31
CA VAL A 163 16.10 -24.65 -0.07
C VAL A 163 16.87 -25.84 0.49
N ASP A 164 18.17 -25.68 0.63
CA ASP A 164 19.02 -26.68 1.24
C ASP A 164 18.69 -26.79 2.75
N PRO A 165 18.38 -27.98 3.30
CA PRO A 165 17.89 -28.12 4.66
C PRO A 165 18.98 -27.92 5.73
N GLU A 166 20.26 -27.99 5.37
CA GLU A 166 21.37 -27.86 6.32
C GLU A 166 21.98 -26.45 6.28
N THR A 167 22.16 -25.90 5.09
CA THR A 167 22.86 -24.62 4.85
C THR A 167 21.90 -23.44 4.67
N TYR A 168 20.62 -23.71 4.40
CA TYR A 168 19.60 -22.72 4.02
C TYR A 168 19.92 -21.95 2.73
N GLU A 169 20.80 -22.48 1.87
CA GLU A 169 20.98 -21.95 0.53
C GLU A 169 19.66 -21.99 -0.23
N VAL A 170 19.26 -20.84 -0.78
CA VAL A 170 18.04 -20.71 -1.57
C VAL A 170 18.41 -20.59 -3.04
N ARG A 171 17.84 -21.45 -3.89
CA ARG A 171 17.99 -21.38 -5.34
C ARG A 171 16.64 -21.18 -6.02
N ALA A 172 16.64 -20.38 -7.08
CA ALA A 172 15.49 -20.26 -7.98
C ALA A 172 15.95 -20.60 -9.40
N ASP A 173 15.33 -21.62 -10.01
CA ASP A 173 15.71 -22.12 -11.34
C ASP A 173 17.23 -22.44 -11.43
N GLY A 174 17.77 -23.06 -10.38
CA GLY A 174 19.18 -23.42 -10.24
C GLY A 174 20.12 -22.26 -9.82
N MET A 175 19.66 -21.01 -9.87
CA MET A 175 20.47 -19.84 -9.51
C MET A 175 20.43 -19.55 -8.01
N LEU A 176 21.60 -19.50 -7.37
CA LEU A 176 21.74 -19.13 -5.96
C LEU A 176 21.25 -17.69 -5.72
N LEU A 177 20.33 -17.54 -4.76
CA LEU A 177 19.79 -16.25 -4.34
C LEU A 177 20.47 -15.79 -3.06
N THR A 178 21.51 -14.96 -3.22
CA THR A 178 22.20 -14.33 -2.09
C THR A 178 22.42 -12.84 -2.36
N CYS A 179 22.54 -12.05 -1.28
CA CYS A 179 22.95 -10.65 -1.35
C CYS A 179 23.45 -10.16 0.01
N GLU A 180 24.46 -9.29 -0.02
CA GLU A 180 25.00 -8.69 1.20
C GLU A 180 23.95 -7.84 1.94
N PRO A 181 24.01 -7.77 3.27
CA PRO A 181 23.17 -6.84 4.04
C PRO A 181 23.50 -5.39 3.67
N ALA A 182 22.48 -4.52 3.72
CA ALA A 182 22.69 -3.08 3.50
C ALA A 182 23.13 -2.43 4.82
N THR A 183 24.19 -1.62 4.78
CA THR A 183 24.70 -0.89 5.95
C THR A 183 24.05 0.49 6.13
N VAL A 184 23.51 1.05 5.05
CA VAL A 184 22.80 2.34 5.05
C VAL A 184 21.57 2.22 4.15
N LEU A 185 20.45 2.81 4.58
CA LEU A 185 19.21 2.85 3.82
C LEU A 185 18.78 4.29 3.53
N PRO A 186 18.15 4.56 2.38
CA PRO A 186 17.40 5.80 2.19
C PRO A 186 16.19 5.80 3.13
N MET A 187 15.43 6.91 3.16
CA MET A 187 14.15 6.95 3.89
C MET A 187 14.29 6.62 5.39
N ALA A 188 15.44 6.95 5.99
CA ALA A 188 15.78 6.62 7.38
C ALA A 188 16.25 7.90 8.13
N GLN A 189 17.48 7.91 8.64
CA GLN A 189 18.06 8.95 9.52
C GLN A 189 17.87 10.41 9.05
N ARG A 190 17.70 10.65 7.75
CA ARG A 190 17.41 11.98 7.20
C ARG A 190 16.05 12.55 7.62
N TYR A 191 15.06 11.70 7.90
CA TYR A 191 13.65 12.09 8.00
C TYR A 191 13.04 11.95 9.39
N PHE A 192 13.67 11.17 10.27
CA PHE A 192 13.12 10.83 11.57
C PHE A 192 13.97 11.47 12.67
N LEU A 193 13.30 12.03 13.68
CA LEU A 193 13.96 12.59 14.85
C LEU A 193 14.56 11.49 15.73
N PHE A 194 13.96 10.31 15.71
CA PHE A 194 14.38 9.08 16.38
C PHE A 194 14.15 7.89 15.45
#